data_AF-A0A0V8JN82-F1
#
_entry.id   AF-A0A0V8JN82-F1
#
_cell.length_a   1.000
_cell.length_b   1.000
_cell.length_c   1.000
_cell.angle_alpha   90.00
_cell.angle_beta   90.00
_cell.angle_gamma   90.00
#
_symmetry.space_group_name_H-M   'P 1'
#
loop_
_entity.id
_entity.type
_entity.pdbx_description
1 polymer ?
#
loop_
_entity_poly.entity_id
_entity_poly.type
_entity_poly.pdbx_seq_one_letter_code
_entity_poly.pdbx_strand_id
1 'polypeptide(L)'
;MKLIHKDERGLTLIEVLAVLVILGIVAAVAFLLTSKVIQQSKGQAFVANAIAMKESATLHKRSNEVILDGKVEGKLMYQELIEEGYLEPLMDPYTNKEWTTTEDADGSFVEIRFEDNRLNYYVCLKSDTKVLCQEDGVGILSSELAVDKIKNRVIK
;
A
#
# COMPACT_ATOMS: atom_id res chain seq x y z
N MET A 1 -5.86 -50.30 -46.72
CA MET A 1 -5.26 -48.98 -46.47
C MET A 1 -6.38 -47.95 -46.47
N LYS A 2 -6.79 -47.43 -45.32
CA LYS A 2 -7.92 -46.48 -45.20
C LYS A 2 -7.35 -45.06 -45.29
N LEU A 3 -7.67 -44.35 -46.37
CA LEU A 3 -7.22 -42.98 -46.60
C LEU A 3 -8.02 -42.05 -45.68
N ILE A 4 -7.36 -41.48 -44.68
CA ILE A 4 -7.92 -40.40 -43.85
C ILE A 4 -7.86 -39.14 -44.72
N HIS A 5 -8.99 -38.75 -45.32
CA HIS A 5 -9.11 -37.43 -45.95
C HIS A 5 -9.21 -36.37 -44.84
N LYS A 6 -8.20 -35.51 -44.78
CA LYS A 6 -8.14 -34.37 -43.87
C LYS A 6 -8.90 -33.22 -44.51
N ASP A 7 -10.04 -32.86 -43.90
CA ASP A 7 -10.86 -31.72 -44.32
C ASP A 7 -10.13 -30.43 -43.90
N GLU A 8 -9.45 -29.77 -44.85
CA GLU A 8 -8.78 -28.48 -44.63
C GLU A 8 -9.72 -27.32 -44.97
N ARG A 9 -10.90 -27.29 -44.34
CA ARG A 9 -11.80 -26.14 -44.44
C ARG A 9 -11.18 -24.98 -43.65
N GLY A 10 -10.71 -23.96 -44.36
CA GLY A 10 -10.23 -22.72 -43.75
C GLY A 10 -11.37 -21.97 -43.05
N LEU A 11 -11.06 -21.34 -41.92
CA LEU A 11 -11.96 -20.38 -41.27
C LEU A 11 -12.20 -19.19 -42.20
N THR A 12 -13.45 -18.77 -42.34
CA THR A 12 -13.79 -17.58 -43.13
C THR A 12 -13.45 -16.31 -42.34
N LEU A 13 -13.06 -15.23 -43.03
CA LEU A 13 -12.71 -13.96 -42.37
C LEU A 13 -13.85 -13.41 -41.51
N ILE A 14 -15.11 -13.63 -41.91
CA ILE A 14 -16.28 -13.14 -41.16
C ILE A 14 -16.47 -13.89 -39.83
N GLU A 15 -16.12 -15.17 -39.79
CA GLU A 15 -16.24 -16.01 -38.61
C GLU A 15 -15.18 -15.63 -37.57
N VAL A 16 -13.95 -15.34 -38.03
CA VAL A 16 -12.89 -14.79 -37.18
C VAL A 16 -13.24 -13.37 -36.72
N LEU A 17 -13.82 -12.55 -37.59
CA LEU A 17 -14.24 -11.19 -37.26
C LEU A 17 -15.30 -11.17 -36.14
N ALA A 18 -16.30 -12.05 -36.21
CA ALA A 18 -17.33 -12.14 -35.18
C ALA A 18 -16.73 -12.44 -33.79
N VAL A 19 -15.74 -13.34 -33.72
CA VAL A 19 -15.03 -13.67 -32.47
C VAL A 19 -14.24 -12.47 -31.95
N LEU A 20 -13.52 -11.75 -32.82
CA LEU A 20 -12.75 -10.56 -32.42
C LEU A 20 -13.64 -9.44 -31.88
N VAL A 21 -14.81 -9.23 -32.47
CA VAL A 21 -15.79 -8.25 -31.98
C VAL A 21 -16.25 -8.60 -30.57
N ILE A 22 -16.60 -9.87 -30.33
CA ILE A 22 -17.01 -10.34 -29.01
C ILE A 22 -15.87 -10.18 -27.99
N LEU A 23 -14.65 -10.60 -28.35
CA LEU A 23 -13.47 -10.45 -27.48
C LEU A 23 -13.15 -8.98 -27.18
N GLY A 24 -13.33 -8.08 -28.15
CA GLY A 24 -13.15 -6.64 -27.97
C GLY A 24 -14.13 -6.06 -26.95
N ILE A 25 -15.41 -6.45 -27.02
CA ILE A 25 -16.44 -6.00 -26.07
C ILE A 25 -16.15 -6.54 -24.67
N VAL A 26 -15.79 -7.82 -24.55
CA VAL A 26 -15.45 -8.44 -23.26
C VAL A 26 -14.22 -7.77 -22.64
N ALA A 27 -13.18 -7.52 -23.44
CA ALA A 27 -11.97 -6.85 -22.98
C ALA A 27 -12.23 -5.42 -22.48
N ALA A 28 -13.10 -4.68 -23.16
CA ALA A 28 -13.46 -3.31 -22.76
C ALA A 28 -14.11 -3.25 -21.37
N VAL A 29 -15.08 -4.13 -21.10
CA VAL A 29 -15.76 -4.20 -19.78
C VAL A 29 -14.79 -4.70 -18.69
N ALA A 30 -13.99 -5.72 -19.01
CA ALA A 30 -13.01 -6.28 -18.08
C ALA A 30 -11.99 -5.23 -17.62
N PHE A 31 -11.53 -4.36 -18.52
CA PHE A 31 -10.58 -3.29 -18.20
C PHE A 31 -11.15 -2.31 -17.17
N LEU A 32 -12.40 -1.85 -17.37
CA LEU A 32 -13.05 -0.89 -16.46
C LEU A 32 -13.20 -1.45 -15.03
N LEU A 33 -13.61 -2.72 -14.91
CA LEU A 33 -13.75 -3.39 -13.62
C LEU A 33 -12.40 -3.59 -12.94
N THR A 34 -11.40 -4.02 -13.69
CA THR A 34 -10.05 -4.29 -13.17
C THR A 34 -9.38 -3.02 -12.65
N SER A 35 -9.55 -1.89 -13.35
CA SER A 35 -9.00 -0.59 -12.91
C SER A 35 -9.45 -0.19 -11.51
N LYS A 36 -10.74 -0.33 -11.19
CA LYS A 36 -11.27 -0.03 -9.85
C LYS A 36 -10.67 -0.93 -8.77
N VAL A 37 -10.59 -2.23 -9.04
CA VAL A 37 -10.02 -3.22 -8.11
C VAL A 37 -8.54 -2.92 -7.84
N ILE A 38 -7.78 -2.57 -8.88
CA ILE A 38 -6.37 -2.16 -8.73
C ILE A 38 -6.25 -0.96 -7.79
N GLN A 39 -7.05 0.09 -7.99
CA GLN A 39 -6.97 1.29 -7.15
C GLN A 39 -7.29 1.00 -5.67
N GLN A 40 -8.27 0.13 -5.40
CA GLN A 40 -8.59 -0.32 -4.05
C GLN A 40 -7.46 -1.17 -3.45
N SER A 41 -6.88 -2.09 -4.23
CA SER A 41 -5.75 -2.92 -3.81
C SER A 41 -4.53 -2.08 -3.46
N LYS A 42 -4.24 -1.03 -4.25
CA LYS A 42 -3.14 -0.08 -3.95
C LYS A 42 -3.39 0.65 -2.63
N GLY A 43 -4.62 1.10 -2.40
CA GLY A 43 -4.98 1.75 -1.13
C GLY A 43 -4.86 0.82 0.07
N GLN A 44 -5.29 -0.44 -0.05
CA GLN A 44 -5.14 -1.44 1.00
C GLN A 44 -3.68 -1.76 1.28
N ALA A 45 -2.85 -1.91 0.25
CA ALA A 45 -1.41 -2.10 0.41
C ALA A 45 -0.74 -0.90 1.12
N PHE A 46 -1.17 0.32 0.79
CA PHE A 46 -0.66 1.53 1.46
C PHE A 46 -0.98 1.56 2.95
N VAL A 47 -2.21 1.19 3.32
CA VAL A 47 -2.61 1.06 4.73
C VAL A 47 -1.86 -0.07 5.42
N ALA A 48 -1.65 -1.21 4.74
CA ALA A 48 -0.88 -2.32 5.27
C ALA A 48 0.58 -1.95 5.56
N ASN A 49 1.19 -1.13 4.70
CA ASN A 49 2.53 -0.57 4.91
C ASN A 49 2.59 0.32 6.16
N ALA A 50 1.56 1.15 6.40
CA ALA A 50 1.46 1.94 7.62
C ALA A 50 1.31 1.05 8.88
N ILE A 51 0.54 -0.04 8.79
CA ILE A 51 0.40 -1.03 9.87
C ILE A 51 1.74 -1.73 10.13
N ALA A 52 2.47 -2.13 9.09
CA ALA A 52 3.79 -2.74 9.21
C ALA A 52 4.78 -1.80 9.93
N MET A 53 4.73 -0.50 9.62
CA MET A 53 5.52 0.51 10.32
C MET A 53 5.16 0.59 11.82
N LYS A 54 3.86 0.54 12.16
CA LYS A 54 3.40 0.46 13.55
C LYS A 54 3.89 -0.80 14.27
N GLU A 55 3.85 -1.96 13.62
CA GLU A 55 4.30 -3.20 14.26
C GLU A 55 5.81 -3.16 14.49
N SER A 56 6.57 -2.62 13.53
CA SER A 56 8.01 -2.43 13.65
C SER A 56 8.36 -1.49 14.80
N ALA A 57 7.66 -0.35 14.92
CA ALA A 57 7.80 0.56 16.06
C ALA A 57 7.43 -0.10 17.40
N THR A 58 6.40 -0.96 17.40
CA THR A 58 6.00 -1.73 18.59
C THR A 58 7.09 -2.71 19.00
N LEU A 59 7.70 -3.41 18.05
CA LEU A 59 8.81 -4.34 18.28
C LEU A 59 10.04 -3.61 18.80
N HIS A 60 10.42 -2.49 18.16
CA HIS A 60 11.52 -1.63 18.59
C HIS A 60 11.37 -1.24 20.07
N LYS A 61 10.20 -0.69 20.46
CA LYS A 61 9.97 -0.26 21.83
C LYS A 61 9.99 -1.41 22.83
N ARG A 62 9.41 -2.56 22.49
CA ARG A 62 9.43 -3.74 23.37
C ARG A 62 10.84 -4.33 23.55
N SER A 63 11.70 -4.16 22.55
CA SER A 63 13.08 -4.65 22.57
C SER A 63 14.02 -3.71 23.33
N ASN A 64 13.88 -2.39 23.12
CA ASN A 64 14.83 -1.39 23.60
C ASN A 64 14.41 -0.74 24.94
N GLU A 65 13.12 -0.74 25.29
CA GLU A 65 12.61 -0.08 26.49
C GLU A 65 11.89 -1.08 27.40
N VAL A 66 12.45 -1.33 28.59
CA VAL A 66 11.66 -1.91 29.68
C VAL A 66 10.72 -0.80 30.14
N ILE A 67 9.41 -0.98 29.96
CA ILE A 67 8.40 -0.01 30.39
C ILE A 67 8.43 0.06 31.92
N LEU A 68 9.28 0.93 32.43
CA LEU A 68 9.37 1.31 33.83
C LEU A 68 8.76 2.71 33.89
N ASP A 69 7.69 2.87 34.67
CA ASP A 69 7.00 4.15 34.97
C ASP A 69 6.04 4.77 33.94
N GLY A 70 5.54 4.03 32.95
CA GLY A 70 4.35 4.46 32.18
C GLY A 70 4.51 5.75 31.36
N LYS A 71 5.75 6.22 31.18
CA LYS A 71 6.12 7.35 30.30
C LYS A 71 6.73 6.82 29.01
N VAL A 72 5.94 6.11 28.23
CA VAL A 72 6.34 5.71 26.86
C VAL A 72 5.74 6.74 25.91
N GLU A 73 6.37 7.90 25.87
CA GLU A 73 6.16 8.90 24.84
C GLU A 73 7.39 8.90 23.94
N GLY A 74 7.18 8.68 22.65
CA GLY A 74 8.28 8.62 21.71
C GLY A 74 7.80 8.68 20.28
N LYS A 75 8.49 9.47 19.48
CA LYS A 75 8.32 9.54 18.04
C LYS A 75 9.46 8.75 17.41
N LEU A 76 9.12 7.74 16.63
CA LEU A 76 10.06 6.94 15.86
C LEU A 76 9.89 7.28 14.38
N MET A 77 10.97 7.67 13.74
CA MET A 77 11.01 7.96 12.32
C MET A 77 11.11 6.67 11.52
N TYR A 78 10.57 6.66 10.30
CA TYR A 78 10.67 5.52 9.41
C TYR A 78 12.13 5.10 9.12
N GLN A 79 13.03 6.08 8.97
CA GLN A 79 14.45 5.82 8.72
C GLN A 79 15.12 5.10 9.89
N GLU A 80 14.84 5.51 11.12
CA GLU A 80 15.38 4.87 12.33
C GLU A 80 14.98 3.39 12.38
N LEU A 81 13.73 3.06 12.03
CA LEU A 81 13.25 1.67 12.00
C LEU A 81 13.96 0.80 10.96
N ILE A 82 14.38 1.39 9.82
CA ILE A 82 15.15 0.67 8.80
C ILE A 82 16.60 0.51 9.23
N GLU A 83 17.23 1.59 9.69
CA GLU A 83 18.63 1.61 10.09
C GLU A 83 18.90 0.64 11.24
N GLU A 84 17.97 0.55 12.19
CA GLU A 84 18.03 -0.42 13.29
C GLU A 84 17.57 -1.84 12.90
N GLY A 85 17.07 -2.03 11.68
CA GLY A 85 16.70 -3.35 11.15
C GLY A 85 15.37 -3.89 11.66
N TYR A 86 14.49 -3.04 12.22
CA TYR A 86 13.14 -3.43 12.63
C TYR A 86 12.13 -3.44 11.48
N LEU A 87 12.43 -2.73 10.39
CA LEU A 87 11.55 -2.59 9.23
C LEU A 87 12.35 -2.72 7.93
N GLU A 88 11.87 -3.55 7.01
CA GLU A 88 12.41 -3.59 5.66
C GLU A 88 11.92 -2.39 4.84
N PRO A 89 12.71 -1.91 3.85
CA PRO A 89 12.27 -0.85 2.94
C PRO A 89 10.93 -1.22 2.29
N LEU A 90 9.94 -0.36 2.50
CA LEU A 90 8.61 -0.55 1.94
C LEU A 90 8.60 -0.14 0.46
N MET A 91 7.72 -0.73 -0.33
CA MET A 91 7.48 -0.35 -1.72
C MET A 91 6.14 0.39 -1.88
N ASP A 92 6.16 1.55 -2.53
CA ASP A 92 4.97 2.36 -2.79
C ASP A 92 4.08 1.67 -3.84
N PRO A 93 2.85 1.25 -3.49
CA PRO A 93 1.95 0.56 -4.42
C PRO A 93 1.43 1.46 -5.55
N TYR A 94 1.60 2.78 -5.47
CA TYR A 94 1.18 3.73 -6.50
C TYR A 94 2.26 4.00 -7.52
N THR A 95 3.51 4.15 -7.08
CA THR A 95 4.66 4.52 -7.93
C THR A 95 5.61 3.35 -8.23
N ASN A 96 5.48 2.22 -7.51
CA ASN A 96 6.41 1.08 -7.54
C ASN A 96 7.86 1.46 -7.20
N LYS A 97 8.07 2.55 -6.47
CA LYS A 97 9.38 2.92 -5.94
C LYS A 97 9.51 2.44 -4.50
N GLU A 98 10.70 2.08 -4.10
CA GLU A 98 11.00 1.89 -2.69
C GLU A 98 10.97 3.23 -1.96
N TRP A 99 10.49 3.21 -0.71
CA TRP A 99 10.65 4.34 0.20
C TRP A 99 12.10 4.40 0.65
N THR A 100 12.94 5.08 -0.13
CA THR A 100 14.35 5.28 0.22
C THR A 100 14.70 6.76 0.14
N THR A 101 15.19 7.27 1.27
CA THR A 101 16.11 8.41 1.43
C THR A 101 15.70 9.77 0.82
N THR A 102 15.59 10.75 1.72
CA THR A 102 15.78 12.21 1.59
C THR A 102 14.62 13.15 1.19
N GLU A 103 13.53 12.71 0.54
CA GLU A 103 12.43 13.66 0.21
C GLU A 103 11.02 13.18 0.62
N ASP A 104 10.80 11.87 0.73
CA ASP A 104 9.51 11.28 1.09
C ASP A 104 9.44 10.66 2.49
N ALA A 105 10.56 10.09 2.94
CA ALA A 105 10.67 9.38 4.21
C ALA A 105 10.80 10.33 5.42
N ASP A 106 11.32 11.54 5.23
CA ASP A 106 11.64 12.50 6.30
C ASP A 106 10.40 12.99 7.07
N GLY A 107 9.20 12.75 6.55
CA GLY A 107 7.96 13.08 7.23
C GLY A 107 7.15 11.89 7.73
N SER A 108 7.62 10.66 7.53
CA SER A 108 6.92 9.44 7.94
C SER A 108 7.38 8.99 9.33
N PHE A 109 6.43 8.77 10.23
CA PHE A 109 6.73 8.46 11.62
C PHE A 109 5.61 7.67 12.30
N VAL A 110 5.98 7.02 13.41
CA VAL A 110 5.05 6.46 14.38
C VAL A 110 5.27 7.17 15.71
N GLU A 111 4.23 7.79 16.22
CA GLU A 111 4.21 8.39 17.54
C GLU A 111 3.47 7.46 18.51
N ILE A 112 4.06 7.26 19.67
CA ILE A 112 3.54 6.37 20.70
C ILE A 112 3.19 7.22 21.89
N ARG A 113 1.95 7.06 22.37
CA ARG A 113 1.42 7.78 23.53
C ARG A 113 0.82 6.78 24.51
N PHE A 114 1.06 7.00 25.79
CA PHE A 114 0.42 6.21 26.84
C PHE A 114 -0.80 6.96 27.36
N GLU A 115 -1.98 6.54 26.93
CA GLU A 115 -3.26 7.15 27.28
C GLU A 115 -4.22 6.04 27.74
N ASP A 116 -5.12 6.34 28.68
CA ASP A 116 -6.10 5.37 29.21
C ASP A 116 -5.50 4.03 29.68
N ASN A 117 -4.29 4.08 30.26
CA ASN A 117 -3.54 2.91 30.74
C ASN A 117 -3.19 1.91 29.62
N ARG A 118 -3.10 2.38 28.37
CA ARG A 118 -2.75 1.59 27.18
C ARG A 118 -1.79 2.38 26.27
N LEU A 119 -1.03 1.65 25.45
CA LEU A 119 -0.19 2.24 24.42
C LEU A 119 -1.02 2.47 23.16
N ASN A 120 -1.17 3.74 22.77
CA ASN A 120 -1.76 4.15 21.52
C ASN A 120 -0.65 4.50 20.52
N TYR A 121 -0.84 4.06 19.28
CA TYR A 121 0.11 4.26 18.19
C TYR A 121 -0.55 5.15 17.14
N TYR A 122 0.10 6.26 16.81
CA TYR A 122 -0.31 7.22 15.81
C TYR A 122 0.65 7.15 14.64
N VAL A 123 0.14 6.82 13.46
CA VAL A 123 0.95 6.55 12.28
C VAL A 123 0.75 7.66 11.26
N CYS A 124 1.84 8.21 10.75
CA CYS A 124 1.84 9.14 9.63
C CYS A 124 2.75 8.57 8.54
N LEU A 125 2.17 8.17 7.41
CA LEU A 125 2.91 7.63 6.27
C LEU A 125 2.77 8.58 5.07
N LYS A 126 3.90 9.03 4.52
CA LYS A 126 3.99 9.93 3.36
C LYS A 126 4.76 9.24 2.25
N SER A 127 4.25 9.31 1.03
CA SER A 127 4.93 8.94 -0.22
C SER A 127 4.97 10.16 -1.16
N ASP A 128 5.68 10.04 -2.27
CA ASP A 128 5.66 10.95 -3.42
C ASP A 128 4.26 11.53 -3.69
N THR A 129 3.26 10.65 -3.83
CA THR A 129 1.94 11.02 -4.36
C THR A 129 0.81 10.96 -3.35
N LYS A 130 1.00 10.22 -2.24
CA LYS A 130 -0.04 9.92 -1.26
C LYS A 130 0.42 10.23 0.15
N VAL A 131 -0.53 10.64 1.00
CA VAL A 131 -0.31 10.83 2.41
C VAL A 131 -1.44 10.19 3.22
N LEU A 132 -1.07 9.48 4.27
CA LEU A 132 -1.95 8.92 5.29
C LEU A 132 -1.55 9.54 6.63
N CYS A 133 -1.92 10.80 6.80
CA CYS A 133 -1.75 11.60 8.00
C CYS A 133 -2.95 12.54 8.14
N GLN A 134 -3.14 13.11 9.34
CA GLN A 134 -4.12 14.17 9.56
C GLN A 134 -3.66 15.49 8.89
N GLU A 135 -4.57 16.47 8.79
CA GLU A 135 -4.35 17.72 8.04
C GLU A 135 -3.17 18.56 8.54
N ASP A 136 -2.88 18.49 9.85
CA ASP A 136 -1.77 19.20 10.47
C ASP A 136 -0.46 18.39 10.47
N GLY A 137 -0.40 17.28 9.72
CA GLY A 137 0.76 16.37 9.72
C GLY A 137 0.88 15.51 10.98
N VAL A 138 -0.18 15.45 11.79
CA VAL A 138 -0.31 14.56 12.95
C VAL A 138 -0.61 13.13 12.49
N GLY A 139 -0.12 12.13 13.23
CA GLY A 139 -0.40 10.73 12.94
C GLY A 139 -1.87 10.36 13.20
N ILE A 140 -2.38 9.43 12.41
CA ILE A 140 -3.72 8.85 12.59
C ILE A 140 -3.60 7.68 13.57
N LEU A 141 -4.55 7.54 14.49
CA LEU A 141 -4.59 6.40 15.40
C LEU A 141 -4.61 5.09 14.61
N SER A 142 -3.77 4.13 15.00
CA SER A 142 -3.58 2.87 14.27
C SER A 142 -4.86 2.07 14.04
N SER A 143 -5.83 2.13 14.95
CA SER A 143 -7.14 1.48 14.81
C SER A 143 -8.07 2.17 13.81
N GLU A 144 -7.79 3.42 13.46
CA GLU A 144 -8.58 4.22 12.51
C GLU A 144 -7.93 4.31 11.13
N LEU A 145 -6.82 3.61 10.91
CA LEU A 145 -6.16 3.55 9.61
C LEU A 145 -7.07 2.88 8.60
N ALA A 146 -7.44 3.63 7.57
CA ALA A 146 -8.34 3.16 6.53
C ALA A 146 -8.06 3.85 5.19
N VAL A 147 -8.51 3.22 4.11
CA VAL A 147 -8.24 3.64 2.73
C VAL A 147 -8.87 5.00 2.42
N ASP A 148 -9.99 5.34 3.04
CA ASP A 148 -10.68 6.63 2.89
C ASP A 148 -9.91 7.81 3.47
N LYS A 149 -8.96 7.55 4.38
CA LYS A 149 -8.10 8.57 4.97
C LYS A 149 -6.87 8.91 4.11
N ILE A 150 -6.65 8.17 3.02
CA ILE A 150 -5.56 8.45 2.08
C ILE A 150 -5.89 9.71 1.28
N LYS A 151 -5.01 10.70 1.36
CA LYS A 151 -5.12 11.95 0.61
C LYS A 151 -4.04 12.04 -0.47
N ASN A 152 -4.31 12.81 -1.52
CA ASN A 152 -3.27 13.16 -2.50
C ASN A 152 -2.31 14.17 -1.86
N ARG A 153 -1.01 13.93 -2.02
CA ARG A 153 0.01 14.89 -1.62
C ARG A 153 0.13 15.96 -2.70
N VAL A 154 -0.15 17.21 -2.35
CA VAL A 154 0.09 18.35 -3.24
C VAL A 154 1.51 18.83 -2.94
N ILE A 155 2.44 18.52 -3.85
CA ILE A 155 3.80 19.07 -3.81
C ILE A 155 3.65 20.55 -4.21
N LYS A 156 3.95 21.45 -3.27
CA LYS A 156 4.01 22.89 -3.54
C LYS A 156 5.41 23.27 -4.02
#